data_AF-A0A3B9TT03-F1
#
_entry.id   AF-A0A3B9TT03-F1
#
_cell.length_a   1.000
_cell.length_b   1.000
_cell.length_c   1.000
_cell.angle_alpha   90.00
_cell.angle_beta   90.00
_cell.angle_gamma   90.00
#
_symmetry.space_group_name_H-M   'P 1'
#
loop_
_entity.id
_entity.type
_entity.pdbx_description
1 polymer ?
#
loop_
_entity_poly.entity_id
_entity_poly.type
_entity_poly.pdbx_seq_one_letter_code
_entity_poly.pdbx_strand_id
1 'polypeptide(L)'
;LGKRSVTLDTQYHMRPGDRFFYHLQRGVPLRIELGKKEYESQSVRLVRRDTGEKTDVSWDRATEVARQMLESIQKNLYSRALEFRKANTHHVKSYEEFKNVLETRGGFITAHFAGTREDEKEIKSETTATIRCYPMNGQSRGTCFYTGKDDAPLAVFAKAY
;
A
#
# COMPACT_ATOMS: atom_id res chain seq x y z
N LEU A 1 25.36 -2.46 0.88
CA LEU A 1 24.44 -1.47 1.51
C LEU A 1 25.30 -0.29 1.96
N GLY A 2 24.92 0.96 1.69
CA GLY A 2 25.75 2.13 1.98
C GLY A 2 25.71 2.56 3.46
N LYS A 3 26.72 3.32 3.92
CA LYS A 3 26.80 3.81 5.32
C LYS A 3 25.62 4.69 5.78
N ARG A 4 24.83 5.25 4.84
CA ARG A 4 23.66 6.10 5.15
C ARG A 4 22.37 5.30 5.36
N SER A 5 22.38 3.98 5.16
CA SER A 5 21.18 3.13 5.21
C SER A 5 21.22 2.03 6.28
N VAL A 6 22.22 2.07 7.18
CA VAL A 6 22.42 1.08 8.25
C VAL A 6 22.77 1.81 9.54
N THR A 7 22.08 1.48 10.62
CA THR A 7 22.33 2.04 11.95
C THR A 7 22.60 0.90 12.91
N LEU A 8 23.72 0.97 13.63
CA LEU A 8 23.97 0.08 14.77
C LEU A 8 23.17 0.59 15.96
N ASP A 9 22.31 -0.26 16.52
CA ASP A 9 21.63 0.07 17.76
C ASP A 9 22.62 -0.03 18.93
N THR A 10 22.91 1.10 19.56
CA THR A 10 23.77 1.22 20.75
C THR A 10 22.99 1.60 22.02
N GLN A 11 21.67 1.40 22.03
CA GLN A 11 20.79 1.70 23.17
C GLN A 11 20.89 0.61 24.25
N TYR A 12 22.09 0.37 24.77
CA TYR A 12 22.38 -0.72 25.71
C TYR A 12 21.66 -0.60 27.07
N HIS A 13 21.13 0.59 27.40
CA HIS A 13 20.33 0.83 28.59
C HIS A 13 18.91 0.23 28.49
N MET A 14 18.44 -0.12 27.28
CA MET A 14 17.14 -0.75 27.05
C MET A 14 17.26 -2.26 27.00
N ARG A 15 16.22 -2.97 27.45
CA ARG A 15 16.15 -4.43 27.28
C ARG A 15 16.04 -4.76 25.79
N PRO A 16 16.58 -5.89 25.31
CA PRO A 16 16.55 -6.26 23.89
C PRO A 16 15.15 -6.23 23.26
N GLY A 17 14.13 -6.70 23.97
CA GLY A 17 12.74 -6.64 23.49
C GLY A 17 12.23 -5.21 23.25
N ASP A 18 12.56 -4.27 24.13
CA ASP A 18 12.17 -2.87 24.00
C ASP A 18 12.88 -2.22 22.80
N ARG A 19 14.14 -2.58 22.56
CA ARG A 19 14.91 -2.15 21.37
C ARG A 19 14.29 -2.67 20.08
N PHE A 20 13.84 -3.93 20.05
CA PHE A 20 13.17 -4.49 18.89
C PHE A 20 11.87 -3.75 18.57
N PHE A 21 11.07 -3.48 19.60
CA PHE A 21 9.82 -2.74 19.47
C PHE A 21 10.04 -1.30 19.00
N TYR A 22 11.06 -0.62 19.54
CA TYR A 22 11.45 0.73 19.13
C TYR A 22 11.69 0.82 17.61
N HIS A 23 12.49 -0.09 17.04
CA HIS A 23 12.75 -0.11 15.59
C HIS A 23 11.54 -0.58 14.77
N LEU A 24 10.73 -1.48 15.32
CA LEU A 24 9.50 -1.96 14.69
C LEU A 24 8.51 -0.83 14.46
N GLN A 25 8.33 0.05 15.46
CA GLN A 25 7.45 1.22 15.39
C GLN A 25 7.94 2.26 14.38
N ARG A 26 9.26 2.42 14.26
CA ARG A 26 9.86 3.33 13.28
C ARG A 26 9.85 2.80 11.84
N GLY A 27 9.37 1.57 11.63
CA GLY A 27 9.25 0.98 10.31
C GLY A 27 10.58 0.54 9.71
N VAL A 28 11.60 0.21 10.53
CA VAL A 28 12.85 -0.37 10.03
C VAL A 28 12.53 -1.66 9.29
N PRO A 29 12.83 -1.78 7.97
CA PRO A 29 12.31 -2.87 7.14
C PRO A 29 12.98 -4.23 7.43
N LEU A 30 14.26 -4.20 7.79
CA LEU A 30 15.07 -5.37 8.06
C LEU A 30 15.94 -5.11 9.29
N ARG A 31 15.88 -6.00 10.28
CA ARG A 31 16.76 -5.99 11.44
C ARG A 31 17.77 -7.11 11.34
N ILE A 32 19.01 -6.83 11.74
CA ILE A 32 20.10 -7.82 11.82
C ILE A 32 20.44 -7.99 13.30
N GLU A 33 20.31 -9.22 13.80
CA GLU A 33 20.59 -9.57 15.18
C GLU A 33 21.89 -10.40 15.22
N LEU A 34 22.80 -10.00 16.11
CA LEU A 34 24.06 -10.67 16.39
C LEU A 34 24.17 -10.89 17.90
N GLY A 35 23.83 -12.10 18.35
CA GLY A 35 24.04 -12.54 19.72
C GLY A 35 25.28 -13.42 19.85
N LYS A 36 25.53 -13.91 21.07
CA LYS A 36 26.65 -14.83 21.35
C LYS A 36 26.59 -16.08 20.47
N LYS A 37 25.42 -16.70 20.36
CA LYS A 37 25.20 -17.91 19.55
C LYS A 37 25.53 -17.65 18.08
N GLU A 38 24.98 -16.57 17.52
CA GLU A 38 25.21 -16.21 16.12
C GLU A 38 26.68 -15.88 15.85
N TYR A 39 27.37 -15.26 16.82
CA TYR A 39 28.80 -14.99 16.73
C TYR A 39 29.63 -16.28 16.71
N GLU A 40 29.34 -17.22 17.61
CA GLU A 40 30.02 -18.53 17.68
C GLU A 40 29.81 -19.37 16.41
N SER A 41 28.64 -19.24 15.77
CA SER A 41 28.33 -19.94 14.51
C SER A 41 28.66 -19.15 13.24
N GLN A 42 29.34 -18.00 13.34
CA GLN A 42 29.67 -17.11 12.21
C GLN A 42 28.45 -16.79 11.31
N SER A 43 27.30 -16.58 11.96
CA SER A 43 26.03 -16.25 11.31
C SER A 43 25.44 -14.97 11.87
N VAL A 44 24.40 -14.45 11.22
CA VAL A 44 23.54 -13.37 11.72
C VAL A 44 22.09 -13.75 11.49
N ARG A 45 21.20 -13.26 12.35
CA ARG A 45 19.76 -13.43 12.15
C ARG A 45 19.18 -12.19 11.46
N LEU A 46 18.56 -12.40 10.31
CA LEU A 46 17.80 -11.37 9.59
C LEU A 46 16.33 -11.49 9.96
N VAL A 47 15.69 -10.37 10.32
CA VAL A 47 14.27 -10.33 10.69
C VAL A 47 13.52 -9.30 9.86
N ARG A 48 12.51 -9.75 9.12
CA ARG A 48 11.68 -8.93 8.25
C ARG A 48 10.57 -8.22 9.02
N ARG A 49 10.31 -6.95 8.69
CA ARG A 49 9.21 -6.18 9.29
C ARG A 49 7.84 -6.51 8.72
N ASP A 50 7.75 -6.74 7.41
CA ASP A 50 6.49 -6.91 6.68
C ASP A 50 5.77 -8.21 7.03
N THR A 51 6.52 -9.26 7.35
CA THR A 51 6.06 -10.63 7.60
C THR A 51 6.42 -11.18 8.99
N GLY A 52 7.46 -10.63 9.64
CA GLY A 52 8.01 -11.18 10.89
C GLY A 52 8.92 -12.41 10.70
N GLU A 53 9.14 -12.83 9.47
CA GLU A 53 10.01 -13.97 9.12
C GLU A 53 11.45 -13.74 9.60
N LYS A 54 12.07 -14.82 10.08
CA LYS A 54 13.43 -14.84 10.62
C LYS A 54 14.27 -15.84 9.84
N THR A 55 15.47 -15.45 9.44
CA THR A 55 16.39 -16.32 8.71
C THR A 55 17.79 -16.13 9.24
N ASP A 56 18.45 -17.23 9.59
CA ASP A 56 19.87 -17.21 9.97
C ASP A 56 20.72 -17.39 8.71
N VAL A 57 21.72 -16.53 8.52
CA VAL A 57 22.60 -16.52 7.34
C VAL A 57 24.06 -16.39 7.77
N SER A 58 24.96 -17.03 7.03
CA SER A 58 26.40 -16.88 7.27
C SER A 58 26.88 -15.45 6.98
N TRP A 59 27.95 -15.01 7.64
CA TRP A 59 28.46 -13.64 7.52
C TRP A 59 28.85 -13.24 6.09
N ASP A 60 29.47 -14.16 5.35
CA ASP A 60 29.90 -13.98 3.96
C ASP A 60 28.72 -13.69 3.03
N ARG A 61 27.54 -14.25 3.31
CA ARG A 61 26.32 -14.05 2.51
C ARG A 61 25.39 -12.96 3.04
N ALA A 62 25.62 -12.45 4.26
CA ALA A 62 24.68 -11.56 4.93
C ALA A 62 24.33 -10.32 4.10
N THR A 63 25.31 -9.70 3.43
CA THR A 63 25.08 -8.50 2.62
C THR A 63 24.23 -8.78 1.39
N GLU A 64 24.49 -9.90 0.70
CA GLU A 64 23.74 -10.31 -0.48
C GLU A 64 22.29 -10.63 -0.12
N VAL A 65 22.10 -11.48 0.90
CA VAL A 65 20.76 -11.89 1.34
C VAL A 65 19.96 -10.69 1.86
N ALA A 66 20.59 -9.78 2.60
CA ALA A 66 19.93 -8.56 3.06
C ALA A 66 19.42 -7.70 1.89
N ARG A 67 20.19 -7.58 0.80
CA ARG A 67 19.75 -6.84 -0.40
C ARG A 67 18.53 -7.51 -1.05
N GLN A 68 18.60 -8.82 -1.27
CA GLN A 68 17.50 -9.60 -1.85
C GLN A 68 16.23 -9.52 -0.98
N MET A 69 16.38 -9.58 0.34
CA MET A 69 15.28 -9.43 1.28
C MET A 69 14.64 -8.04 1.20
N LEU A 70 15.41 -6.97 1.12
CA LEU A 70 14.88 -5.61 0.97
C LEU A 70 14.08 -5.43 -0.33
N GLU A 71 14.58 -5.98 -1.44
CA GLU A 71 13.84 -6.01 -2.72
C GLU A 71 12.53 -6.81 -2.61
N SER A 72 12.57 -7.96 -1.94
CA SER A 72 11.40 -8.81 -1.68
C SER A 72 10.36 -8.12 -0.79
N ILE A 73 10.80 -7.43 0.28
CA ILE A 73 9.92 -6.63 1.15
C ILE A 73 9.20 -5.57 0.33
N GLN A 74 9.93 -4.82 -0.51
CA GLN A 74 9.32 -3.79 -1.36
C GLN A 74 8.27 -4.39 -2.30
N LYS A 75 8.59 -5.51 -2.96
CA LYS A 75 7.66 -6.20 -3.86
C LYS A 75 6.42 -6.70 -3.12
N ASN A 76 6.57 -7.26 -1.92
CA ASN A 76 5.47 -7.75 -1.11
C ASN A 76 4.53 -6.60 -0.71
N LEU A 77 5.08 -5.54 -0.12
CA LEU A 77 4.30 -4.37 0.30
C LEU A 77 3.55 -3.73 -0.87
N TYR A 78 4.22 -3.57 -2.02
CA TYR A 78 3.58 -3.07 -3.23
C TYR A 78 2.43 -3.97 -3.70
N SER A 79 2.66 -5.28 -3.77
CA SER A 79 1.64 -6.23 -4.23
C SER A 79 0.44 -6.23 -3.30
N ARG A 80 0.66 -6.24 -1.98
CA ARG A 80 -0.40 -6.17 -0.98
C ARG A 80 -1.21 -4.88 -1.09
N ALA A 81 -0.56 -3.74 -1.26
CA ALA A 81 -1.23 -2.46 -1.45
C ALA A 81 -2.03 -2.40 -2.77
N LEU A 82 -1.47 -2.96 -3.85
CA LEU A 82 -2.12 -3.01 -5.15
C LEU A 82 -3.38 -3.88 -5.10
N GLU A 83 -3.30 -5.07 -4.51
CA GLU A 83 -4.45 -5.97 -4.38
C GLU A 83 -5.50 -5.39 -3.44
N PHE A 84 -5.10 -4.77 -2.32
CA PHE A 84 -6.04 -4.04 -1.47
C PHE A 84 -6.77 -2.94 -2.24
N ARG A 85 -6.06 -2.12 -3.01
CA ARG A 85 -6.67 -1.07 -3.83
C ARG A 85 -7.64 -1.65 -4.87
N LYS A 86 -7.27 -2.71 -5.58
CA LYS A 86 -8.14 -3.37 -6.57
C LYS A 86 -9.40 -3.93 -5.91
N ALA A 87 -9.26 -4.63 -4.79
CA ALA A 87 -10.38 -5.22 -4.06
C ALA A 87 -11.37 -4.17 -3.51
N ASN A 88 -10.86 -2.96 -3.20
CA ASN A 88 -11.64 -1.81 -2.76
C ASN A 88 -11.89 -0.79 -3.89
N THR A 89 -11.83 -1.22 -5.14
CA THR A 89 -12.26 -0.45 -6.29
C THR A 89 -13.46 -1.15 -6.92
N HIS A 90 -14.59 -0.48 -6.99
CA HIS A 90 -15.85 -1.05 -7.44
C HIS A 90 -16.32 -0.37 -8.72
N HIS A 91 -16.78 -1.16 -9.70
CA HIS A 91 -17.36 -0.60 -10.93
C HIS A 91 -18.89 -0.54 -10.78
N VAL A 92 -19.48 0.59 -11.16
CA VAL A 92 -20.93 0.82 -11.09
C VAL A 92 -21.46 1.34 -12.42
N LYS A 93 -22.74 1.09 -12.69
CA LYS A 93 -23.41 1.49 -13.94
C LYS A 93 -24.58 2.45 -13.73
N SER A 94 -25.05 2.62 -12.50
CA SER A 94 -26.10 3.59 -12.16
C SER A 94 -25.75 4.45 -10.95
N TYR A 95 -26.46 5.56 -10.82
CA TYR A 95 -26.30 6.46 -9.68
C TYR A 95 -26.78 5.85 -8.36
N GLU A 96 -27.78 4.97 -8.39
CA GLU A 96 -28.22 4.21 -7.20
C GLU A 96 -27.14 3.25 -6.72
N GLU A 97 -26.51 2.50 -7.64
CA GLU A 97 -25.39 1.61 -7.31
C GLU A 97 -24.22 2.41 -6.72
N PHE A 98 -23.92 3.57 -7.32
CA PHE A 98 -22.89 4.48 -6.84
C PHE A 98 -23.10 4.89 -5.38
N LYS A 99 -24.31 5.36 -5.04
CA LYS A 99 -24.67 5.74 -3.66
C LYS A 99 -24.59 4.55 -2.71
N ASN A 100 -25.10 3.39 -3.11
CA ASN A 100 -25.08 2.18 -2.29
C ASN A 100 -23.64 1.72 -1.99
N VAL A 101 -22.76 1.70 -3.00
CA VAL A 101 -21.35 1.30 -2.81
C VAL A 101 -20.61 2.30 -1.92
N LEU A 102 -20.83 3.60 -2.10
CA LEU A 102 -20.21 4.63 -1.25
C LEU A 102 -20.57 4.51 0.23
N GLU A 103 -21.79 4.08 0.53
CA GLU A 103 -22.27 3.96 1.91
C GLU A 103 -21.89 2.62 2.55
N THR A 104 -22.00 1.52 1.79
CA THR A 104 -21.81 0.17 2.35
C THR A 104 -20.37 -0.32 2.31
N ARG A 105 -19.57 0.11 1.32
CA ARG A 105 -18.20 -0.38 1.11
C ARG A 105 -17.17 0.75 1.15
N GLY A 106 -17.52 1.93 0.65
CA GLY A 106 -16.58 3.02 0.46
C GLY A 106 -15.53 2.69 -0.61
N GLY A 107 -14.29 3.14 -0.40
CA GLY A 107 -13.19 2.92 -1.33
C GLY A 107 -13.28 3.76 -2.61
N PHE A 108 -12.73 3.22 -3.70
CA PHE A 108 -12.80 3.85 -5.02
C PHE A 108 -13.97 3.29 -5.81
N ILE A 109 -14.60 4.17 -6.59
CA ILE A 109 -15.66 3.78 -7.52
C ILE A 109 -15.25 4.18 -8.93
N THR A 110 -15.38 3.27 -9.87
CA THR A 110 -15.16 3.51 -11.29
C THR A 110 -16.50 3.54 -12.01
N ALA A 111 -16.75 4.59 -12.78
CA ALA A 111 -17.98 4.74 -13.55
C ALA A 111 -17.68 5.55 -14.82
N HIS A 112 -18.38 5.26 -15.92
CA HIS A 112 -18.31 6.12 -17.09
C HIS A 112 -19.07 7.41 -16.80
N PHE A 113 -18.44 8.57 -17.00
CA PHE A 113 -19.03 9.86 -16.65
C PHE A 113 -18.77 10.92 -17.72
N ALA A 114 -19.86 11.46 -18.28
CA ALA A 114 -19.89 12.56 -19.24
C ALA A 114 -20.78 13.71 -18.74
N GLY A 115 -20.84 13.88 -17.41
CA GLY A 115 -21.58 14.98 -16.79
C GLY A 115 -20.82 16.32 -16.89
N THR A 116 -21.53 17.40 -16.60
CA THR A 116 -20.99 18.76 -16.54
C THR A 116 -20.49 19.10 -15.14
N ARG A 117 -19.99 20.33 -14.97
CA ARG A 117 -19.59 20.85 -13.65
C ARG A 117 -20.76 20.93 -12.68
N GLU A 118 -21.97 21.13 -13.19
CA GLU A 118 -23.21 21.16 -12.41
C GLU A 118 -23.53 19.76 -11.89
N ASP A 119 -23.46 18.73 -12.75
CA ASP A 119 -23.63 17.32 -12.36
C ASP A 119 -22.61 16.91 -11.28
N GLU A 120 -21.34 17.31 -11.44
CA GLU A 120 -20.30 17.05 -10.43
C GLU A 120 -20.60 17.71 -9.08
N LYS A 121 -21.15 18.94 -9.09
CA LYS A 121 -21.54 19.65 -7.85
C LYS A 121 -22.71 18.96 -7.17
N GLU A 122 -23.68 18.48 -7.93
CA GLU A 122 -24.84 17.76 -7.41
C GLU A 122 -24.41 16.45 -6.76
N ILE A 123 -23.64 15.62 -7.48
CA ILE A 123 -23.05 14.38 -6.95
C ILE A 123 -22.27 14.66 -5.66
N LYS A 124 -21.43 15.71 -5.65
CA LYS A 124 -20.68 16.10 -4.46
C LYS A 124 -21.59 16.51 -3.29
N SER A 125 -22.64 17.27 -3.57
CA SER A 125 -23.57 17.73 -2.53
C SER A 125 -24.33 16.56 -1.88
N GLU A 126 -24.73 15.56 -2.67
CA GLU A 126 -25.47 14.41 -2.19
C GLU A 126 -24.59 13.34 -1.53
N THR A 127 -23.38 13.13 -2.06
CA THR A 127 -22.57 11.94 -1.71
C THR A 127 -21.22 12.25 -1.10
N THR A 128 -20.82 13.53 -1.08
CA THR A 128 -19.47 14.04 -0.74
C THR A 128 -18.33 13.49 -1.60
N ALA A 129 -18.63 12.61 -2.57
CA ALA A 129 -17.66 12.08 -3.50
C ALA A 129 -17.35 13.08 -4.62
N THR A 130 -16.10 13.07 -5.08
CA THR A 130 -15.68 13.83 -6.25
C THR A 130 -14.84 12.94 -7.15
N ILE A 131 -14.69 13.35 -8.41
CA ILE A 131 -13.75 12.74 -9.35
C ILE A 131 -12.34 12.93 -8.81
N ARG A 132 -11.55 11.86 -8.84
CA ARG A 132 -10.14 11.82 -8.45
C ARG A 132 -9.24 11.88 -9.66
N CYS A 133 -9.58 11.13 -10.70
CA CYS A 133 -8.90 11.18 -11.98
C CYS A 133 -9.72 10.51 -13.08
N TYR A 134 -9.35 10.82 -14.31
CA TYR A 134 -9.64 10.00 -15.49
C TYR A 134 -8.40 9.16 -15.76
N PRO A 135 -8.47 7.81 -15.64
CA PRO A 135 -7.31 6.96 -15.85
C PRO A 135 -6.71 7.15 -17.25
N MET A 136 -5.39 7.38 -17.31
CA MET A 136 -4.67 7.48 -18.59
C MET A 136 -4.58 6.12 -19.29
N ASN A 137 -4.44 5.04 -18.52
CA ASN A 137 -4.42 3.66 -19.01
C ASN A 137 -5.73 2.96 -18.65
N GLY A 138 -6.21 2.05 -19.51
CA GLY A 138 -7.50 1.39 -19.31
C GLY A 138 -8.71 2.27 -19.65
N GLN A 139 -8.52 3.22 -20.56
CA GLN A 139 -9.61 4.00 -21.11
C GLN A 139 -10.66 3.07 -21.72
N SER A 140 -11.88 3.19 -21.24
CA SER A 140 -13.04 2.56 -21.82
C SER A 140 -14.12 3.62 -21.97
N ARG A 141 -14.94 3.44 -22.99
CA ARG A 141 -16.11 4.27 -23.27
C ARG A 141 -17.35 3.47 -22.91
N GLY A 142 -18.36 4.15 -22.39
CA GLY A 142 -19.60 3.53 -21.98
C GLY A 142 -20.69 4.56 -21.77
N THR A 143 -21.84 4.11 -21.28
CA THR A 143 -22.95 5.00 -20.96
C THR A 143 -22.72 5.66 -19.61
N CYS A 144 -22.91 6.98 -19.55
CA CYS A 144 -22.75 7.78 -18.36
C CYS A 144 -23.68 7.29 -17.25
N PHE A 145 -23.13 6.91 -16.09
CA PHE A 145 -23.90 6.35 -14.98
C PHE A 145 -24.91 7.33 -14.35
N TYR A 146 -24.74 8.63 -14.63
CA TYR A 146 -25.56 9.71 -14.08
C TYR A 146 -26.50 10.32 -15.15
N THR A 147 -25.97 10.73 -16.31
CA THR A 147 -26.77 11.42 -17.34
C THR A 147 -27.35 10.51 -18.42
N GLY A 148 -26.94 9.24 -18.49
CA GLY A 148 -27.35 8.30 -19.53
C GLY A 148 -26.75 8.57 -20.92
N LYS A 149 -25.87 9.57 -21.08
CA LYS A 149 -25.18 9.86 -22.35
C LYS A 149 -24.18 8.78 -22.70
N ASP A 150 -24.14 8.36 -23.96
CA ASP A 150 -23.12 7.42 -24.45
C ASP A 150 -21.74 8.08 -24.66
N ASP A 151 -20.76 7.24 -24.98
CA ASP A 151 -19.35 7.60 -25.19
C ASP A 151 -18.69 8.34 -24.00
N ALA A 152 -19.15 8.09 -22.79
CA ALA A 152 -18.58 8.67 -21.59
C ALA A 152 -17.24 8.00 -21.23
N PRO A 153 -16.18 8.77 -20.91
CA PRO A 153 -14.91 8.20 -20.46
C PRO A 153 -15.03 7.63 -19.03
N LEU A 154 -14.20 6.64 -18.73
CA LEU A 154 -14.10 6.09 -17.37
C LEU A 154 -13.51 7.11 -16.40
N ALA A 155 -14.18 7.36 -15.29
CA ALA A 155 -13.73 8.21 -14.19
C ALA A 155 -13.59 7.39 -12.90
N VAL A 156 -12.69 7.83 -12.01
CA VAL A 156 -12.55 7.30 -10.64
C VAL A 156 -13.12 8.34 -9.67
N PHE A 157 -14.05 7.92 -8.83
CA PHE A 157 -14.65 8.69 -7.75
C PHE A 157 -14.22 8.16 -6.38
N ALA A 158 -14.18 9.05 -5.40
CA ALA A 158 -14.00 8.69 -3.99
C ALA A 158 -14.51 9.81 -3.08
N LYS A 159 -14.81 9.51 -1.82
CA LYS A 159 -14.89 10.52 -0.75
C LYS A 159 -13.47 11.00 -0.42
N ALA A 160 -13.29 12.31 -0.23
CA ALA A 160 -12.00 12.86 0.19
C ALA A 160 -11.76 12.50 1.66
N TYR A 161 -10.48 12.39 2.05
CA TYR A 161 -10.08 12.32 3.46
C TYR A 161 -10.33 13.66 4.16
#